data_AF-A0A7M4EXD8-F1
#
_entry.id   AF-A0A7M4EXD8-F1
#
_cell.length_a   1.000
_cell.length_b   1.000
_cell.length_c   1.000
_cell.angle_alpha   90.00
_cell.angle_beta   90.00
_cell.angle_gamma   90.00
#
_symmetry.space_group_name_H-M   'P 1'
#
loop_
_entity.id
_entity.type
_entity.pdbx_description
1 polymer ?
#
loop_
_entity_poly.entity_id
_entity_poly.type
_entity_poly.pdbx_seq_one_letter_code
_entity_poly.pdbx_strand_id
1 'polypeptide(L)'
;MLNHYARTGSFTTKIGLCLNLRNLPWYVQANPNTFFPRCYGICMDVEKQDFIEDYRNTAASNILKWVVGFNVCNKKIQKTKEKGCKEDVGQKKGSECSDENVKQLPGKLIDMACNACEIYLGRMEHKDIDTAVNSSATLNEEEWNELVEQYYSLVHEGAVICNAHNYITQCQRILTKIMSANPQRDIDGSHNIWIIKPGAKSRGREIVCKDRLEDILKLVETTDQCPVKDSKWVVQKYIETPLLIYETKFDIRQWFLVTDWNPLTVWFYKESYLRFSTQCFSLNNLDSSIHLCNNSIQKHYKNAADRNLLLPCHNMWTSTKFQEYLQKRGHGSMWQNVVYPSMKRAIFYTMKMAQDKVEARKNSFELYGADFILGQDFKPWLIEINTSPTMFPSTPVTTELCGQVQEDTLKVVLSRKFDKNDTGKFELLWRQPLLELPPFNTTDLAVEGTGIRRCRKVGLEWISLNHLVKTGFRPDETFQPGVCLICS
;
A
#
# COMPACT_ATOMS: atom_id res chain seq x y z
N MET A 1 28.79 -0.84 -23.37
CA MET A 1 27.56 -1.19 -22.63
C MET A 1 27.54 -0.39 -21.34
N LEU A 2 26.39 0.09 -20.87
CA LEU A 2 26.27 0.76 -19.57
C LEU A 2 25.32 -0.01 -18.64
N ASN A 3 25.64 -0.06 -17.35
CA ASN A 3 24.80 -0.67 -16.32
C ASN A 3 23.72 0.28 -15.74
N HIS A 4 23.32 1.31 -16.50
CA HIS A 4 22.27 2.27 -16.11
C HIS A 4 21.44 2.72 -17.32
N TYR A 5 20.16 2.98 -17.08
CA TYR A 5 19.29 3.76 -17.96
C TYR A 5 19.16 5.21 -17.49
N ALA A 6 18.71 6.08 -18.39
CA ALA A 6 18.33 7.45 -18.03
C ALA A 6 16.85 7.50 -17.61
N ARG A 7 16.50 8.49 -16.76
CA ARG A 7 15.11 8.81 -16.38
C ARG A 7 14.31 7.66 -15.73
N THR A 8 14.91 6.89 -14.82
CA THR A 8 14.22 5.80 -14.09
C THR A 8 13.40 6.29 -12.88
N GLY A 9 13.38 7.60 -12.61
CA GLY A 9 12.79 8.20 -11.42
C GLY A 9 11.29 7.94 -11.23
N SER A 10 10.57 7.56 -12.30
CA SER A 10 9.14 7.21 -12.26
C SER A 10 8.81 5.99 -11.40
N PHE A 11 9.79 5.11 -11.13
CA PHE A 11 9.61 3.95 -10.25
C PHE A 11 10.74 3.78 -9.23
N THR A 12 11.88 4.47 -9.39
CA THR A 12 13.02 4.39 -8.44
C THR A 12 13.00 5.48 -7.36
N THR A 13 12.14 6.50 -7.50
CA THR A 13 11.85 7.46 -6.42
C THR A 13 10.53 7.10 -5.74
N LYS A 14 10.38 7.47 -4.47
CA LYS A 14 9.16 7.17 -3.71
C LYS A 14 7.97 7.95 -4.23
N ILE A 15 8.18 9.22 -4.58
CA ILE A 15 7.16 10.07 -5.20
C ILE A 15 6.80 9.58 -6.61
N GLY A 16 7.79 9.19 -7.41
CA GLY A 16 7.56 8.60 -8.71
C GLY A 16 6.71 7.34 -8.61
N LEU A 17 7.14 6.38 -7.78
CA LEU A 17 6.42 5.12 -7.60
C LEU A 17 4.99 5.35 -7.09
N CYS A 18 4.81 6.27 -6.13
CA CYS A 18 3.51 6.69 -5.59
C CYS A 18 2.56 7.18 -6.69
N LEU A 19 2.98 8.21 -7.44
CA LEU A 19 2.14 8.85 -8.46
C LEU A 19 1.84 7.90 -9.63
N ASN A 20 2.84 7.12 -10.04
CA ASN A 20 2.76 6.36 -11.27
C ASN A 20 2.00 5.03 -11.10
N LEU A 21 2.06 4.39 -9.93
CA LEU A 21 1.31 3.14 -9.69
C LEU A 21 -0.21 3.33 -9.70
N ARG A 22 -0.73 4.54 -9.45
CA ARG A 22 -2.17 4.82 -9.59
C ARG A 22 -2.67 4.65 -11.02
N ASN A 23 -1.81 4.86 -12.00
CA ASN A 23 -2.12 4.70 -13.42
C ASN A 23 -1.95 3.24 -13.89
N LEU A 24 -1.58 2.31 -13.00
CA LEU A 24 -1.39 0.90 -13.34
C LEU A 24 -2.57 0.27 -14.11
N PRO A 25 -3.85 0.54 -13.78
CA PRO A 25 -4.99 0.00 -14.52
C PRO A 25 -5.00 0.30 -16.02
N TRP A 26 -4.31 1.36 -16.46
CA TRP A 26 -4.18 1.69 -17.89
C TRP A 26 -3.23 0.77 -18.65
N TYR A 27 -2.32 0.09 -17.96
CA TYR A 27 -1.29 -0.77 -18.56
C TYR A 27 -1.58 -2.26 -18.35
N VAL A 28 -2.22 -2.61 -17.23
CA VAL A 28 -2.60 -3.97 -16.87
C VAL A 28 -3.88 -3.94 -16.05
N GLN A 29 -4.74 -4.95 -16.18
CA GLN A 29 -5.94 -5.11 -15.35
C GLN A 29 -5.57 -5.57 -13.93
N ALA A 30 -4.95 -4.70 -13.15
CA ALA A 30 -4.53 -4.97 -11.79
C ALA A 30 -4.75 -3.74 -10.90
N ASN A 31 -5.20 -3.99 -9.67
CA ASN A 31 -5.36 -2.95 -8.66
C ASN A 31 -4.03 -2.78 -7.88
N PRO A 32 -3.38 -1.59 -7.94
CA PRO A 32 -2.12 -1.34 -7.22
C PRO A 32 -2.27 -1.52 -5.70
N ASN A 33 -3.45 -1.25 -5.13
CA ASN A 33 -3.70 -1.37 -3.70
C ASN A 33 -3.63 -2.80 -3.17
N THR A 34 -3.49 -3.82 -4.04
CA THR A 34 -3.33 -5.23 -3.64
C THR A 34 -1.88 -5.62 -3.33
N PHE A 35 -0.90 -4.79 -3.68
CA PHE A 35 0.52 -5.08 -3.47
C PHE A 35 1.36 -3.84 -3.13
N PHE A 36 0.80 -2.64 -3.16
CA PHE A 36 1.47 -1.40 -2.78
C PHE A 36 0.62 -0.66 -1.73
N PRO A 37 1.13 -0.41 -0.52
CA PRO A 37 0.38 0.34 0.50
C PRO A 37 0.05 1.74 -0.02
N ARG A 38 -1.18 2.20 0.24
CA ARG A 38 -1.67 3.49 -0.27
C ARG A 38 -0.74 4.63 0.17
N CYS A 39 -0.50 5.56 -0.73
CA CYS A 39 0.58 6.52 -0.66
C CYS A 39 0.14 7.82 -1.31
N TYR A 40 0.55 8.97 -0.75
CA TYR A 40 0.14 10.30 -1.16
C TYR A 40 1.36 11.24 -1.27
N GLY A 41 1.45 11.96 -2.39
CA GLY A 41 2.41 13.04 -2.61
C GLY A 41 1.90 14.36 -2.05
N ILE A 42 1.96 14.51 -0.73
CA ILE A 42 1.50 15.66 0.06
C ILE A 42 2.05 17.05 -0.33
N CYS A 43 2.99 17.12 -1.28
CA CYS A 43 3.41 18.38 -1.91
C CYS A 43 2.35 18.95 -2.88
N MET A 44 1.32 18.18 -3.23
CA MET A 44 0.21 18.60 -4.08
C MET A 44 -1.03 18.78 -3.19
N ASP A 45 -1.68 19.95 -3.25
CA ASP A 45 -2.83 20.25 -2.37
C ASP A 45 -3.96 19.22 -2.48
N VAL A 46 -4.25 18.76 -3.69
CA VAL A 46 -5.25 17.70 -3.94
C VAL A 46 -4.86 16.41 -3.21
N GLU A 47 -3.62 15.97 -3.32
CA GLU A 47 -3.15 14.76 -2.64
C GLU A 47 -3.06 14.93 -1.12
N LYS A 48 -2.78 16.15 -0.64
CA LYS A 48 -2.81 16.49 0.79
C LYS A 48 -4.22 16.33 1.34
N GLN A 49 -5.24 16.80 0.60
CA GLN A 49 -6.64 16.62 0.99
C GLN A 49 -7.07 15.15 0.94
N ASP A 50 -6.71 14.41 -0.11
CA ASP A 50 -7.00 12.97 -0.20
C ASP A 50 -6.39 12.20 0.99
N PHE A 51 -5.18 12.58 1.41
CA PHE A 51 -4.54 12.01 2.61
C PHE A 51 -5.30 12.35 3.90
N ILE A 52 -5.71 13.60 4.08
CA ILE A 52 -6.48 14.03 5.27
C ILE A 52 -7.81 13.27 5.36
N GLU A 53 -8.52 13.13 4.24
CA GLU A 53 -9.76 12.36 4.17
C GLU A 53 -9.54 10.88 4.50
N ASP A 54 -8.50 10.24 3.92
CA ASP A 54 -8.16 8.84 4.23
C ASP A 54 -7.79 8.66 5.70
N TYR A 55 -7.00 9.57 6.26
CA TYR A 55 -6.64 9.56 7.67
C TYR A 55 -7.89 9.61 8.57
N ARG A 56 -8.81 10.54 8.29
CA ARG A 56 -10.09 10.72 9.00
C ARG A 56 -10.99 9.49 8.89
N ASN A 57 -11.15 8.93 7.68
CA ASN A 57 -11.95 7.72 7.45
C ASN A 57 -11.33 6.48 8.12
N THR A 58 -10.00 6.39 8.15
CA THR A 58 -9.27 5.33 8.86
C THR A 58 -9.49 5.46 10.38
N ALA A 59 -9.44 6.67 10.94
CA ALA A 59 -9.73 6.93 12.35
C ALA A 59 -11.18 6.54 12.72
N ALA A 60 -12.16 6.96 11.93
CA ALA A 60 -13.57 6.57 12.11
C ALA A 60 -13.75 5.04 12.07
N SER A 61 -13.14 4.37 11.09
CA SER A 61 -13.15 2.91 11.00
C SER A 61 -12.50 2.24 12.22
N ASN A 62 -11.44 2.82 12.77
CA ASN A 62 -10.75 2.29 13.95
C ASN A 62 -11.57 2.44 15.23
N ILE A 63 -12.40 3.49 15.36
CA ILE A 63 -13.40 3.58 16.45
C ILE A 63 -14.36 2.39 16.36
N LEU A 64 -14.89 2.08 15.17
CA LEU A 64 -15.76 0.91 14.99
C LEU A 64 -15.03 -0.39 15.33
N LYS A 65 -13.76 -0.54 14.94
CA LYS A 65 -12.94 -1.72 15.28
C LYS A 65 -12.77 -1.86 16.79
N TRP A 66 -12.57 -0.75 17.51
CA TRP A 66 -12.48 -0.72 18.96
C TRP A 66 -13.78 -1.25 19.61
N VAL A 67 -14.95 -0.76 19.15
CA VAL A 67 -16.26 -1.20 19.66
C VAL A 67 -16.47 -2.71 19.47
N VAL A 68 -16.15 -3.23 18.28
CA VAL A 68 -16.27 -4.68 17.99
C VAL A 68 -15.24 -5.50 18.78
N GLY A 69 -14.01 -5.00 18.93
CA GLY A 69 -12.93 -5.63 19.69
C GLY A 69 -13.23 -5.75 21.18
N PHE A 70 -13.89 -4.75 21.77
CA PHE A 70 -14.28 -4.73 23.19
C PHE A 70 -15.14 -5.95 23.59
N ASN A 71 -16.05 -6.38 22.71
CA ASN A 71 -16.88 -7.58 22.92
C ASN A 71 -16.06 -8.87 22.99
N VAL A 72 -15.01 -8.98 22.16
CA VAL A 72 -14.17 -10.19 22.10
C VAL A 72 -13.34 -10.32 23.38
N CYS A 73 -12.83 -9.21 23.92
CA CYS A 73 -12.14 -9.19 25.22
C CYS A 73 -13.09 -9.54 26.37
N ASN A 74 -14.30 -8.97 26.42
CA ASN A 74 -15.29 -9.32 27.45
C ASN A 74 -15.71 -10.80 27.39
N LYS A 75 -15.90 -11.38 26.20
CA LYS A 75 -16.19 -12.82 26.04
C LYS A 75 -15.03 -13.72 26.45
N LYS A 76 -13.77 -13.31 26.22
CA LYS A 76 -12.59 -14.04 26.71
C LYS A 76 -12.52 -14.01 28.22
N ILE A 77 -12.74 -12.84 28.85
CA ILE A 77 -12.75 -12.69 30.31
C ILE A 77 -13.86 -13.53 30.95
N GLN A 78 -15.06 -13.58 30.35
CA GLN A 78 -16.16 -14.44 30.81
C GLN A 78 -15.82 -15.94 30.69
N LYS A 79 -15.23 -16.38 29.57
CA LYS A 79 -14.78 -17.79 29.40
C LYS A 79 -13.66 -18.20 30.37
N THR A 80 -12.77 -17.29 30.76
CA THR A 80 -11.72 -17.58 31.74
C THR A 80 -12.30 -17.67 33.17
N LYS A 81 -13.36 -16.91 33.48
CA LYS A 81 -14.11 -17.04 34.74
C LYS A 81 -14.93 -18.32 34.81
N GLU A 82 -15.54 -18.76 33.71
CA GLU A 82 -16.32 -20.02 33.66
C GLU A 82 -15.47 -21.29 33.76
N LYS A 83 -14.18 -21.24 33.36
CA LYS A 83 -13.24 -22.36 33.55
C LYS A 83 -12.54 -22.36 34.92
N GLY A 84 -12.79 -21.36 35.76
CA GLY A 84 -12.07 -21.13 37.02
C GLY A 84 -12.87 -21.28 38.31
N CYS A 85 -14.12 -21.76 38.29
CA CYS A 85 -14.91 -21.93 39.51
C CYS A 85 -15.74 -23.22 39.51
N LYS A 86 -15.12 -24.31 40.00
CA LYS A 86 -15.82 -25.22 40.91
C LYS A 86 -15.21 -24.98 42.29
N GLU A 87 -16.11 -24.73 43.23
CA GLU A 87 -15.94 -24.59 44.68
C GLU A 87 -16.02 -23.16 45.27
N ASP A 88 -16.94 -23.13 46.24
CA ASP A 88 -17.36 -22.17 47.24
C ASP A 88 -18.21 -20.93 46.92
N VAL A 89 -19.45 -21.05 47.41
CA VAL A 89 -20.55 -20.11 47.48
C VAL A 89 -20.19 -19.03 48.51
N GLY A 90 -20.06 -17.79 48.03
CA GLY A 90 -20.03 -16.60 48.85
C GLY A 90 -20.59 -15.42 48.07
N GLN A 91 -21.78 -14.95 48.43
CA GLN A 91 -22.41 -13.76 47.87
C GLN A 91 -21.47 -12.55 47.90
N LYS A 92 -21.04 -12.06 46.73
CA LYS A 92 -20.60 -10.67 46.55
C LYS A 92 -21.26 -10.10 45.31
N LYS A 93 -22.08 -9.07 45.57
CA LYS A 93 -22.71 -8.18 44.59
C LYS A 93 -21.66 -7.61 43.64
N GLY A 94 -22.11 -7.29 42.41
CA GLY A 94 -21.31 -6.85 41.28
C GLY A 94 -20.21 -5.87 41.64
N SER A 95 -18.98 -6.24 41.28
CA SER A 95 -17.85 -5.32 41.21
C SER A 95 -17.89 -4.67 39.83
N GLU A 96 -18.52 -3.51 39.73
CA GLU A 96 -18.14 -2.52 38.73
C GLU A 96 -16.65 -2.23 38.94
N CYS A 97 -15.84 -2.36 37.89
CA CYS A 97 -14.47 -1.90 37.91
C CYS A 97 -14.51 -0.37 37.77
N SER A 98 -14.71 0.33 38.88
CA SER A 98 -14.49 1.77 38.98
C SER A 98 -12.99 2.01 39.16
N ASP A 99 -12.26 2.00 38.05
CA ASP A 99 -10.94 2.60 37.99
C ASP A 99 -11.18 4.12 37.81
N GLU A 100 -11.12 4.89 38.90
CA GLU A 100 -11.58 6.29 38.98
C GLU A 100 -10.82 7.28 38.05
N ASN A 101 -9.84 6.82 37.26
CA ASN A 101 -9.00 7.67 36.40
C ASN A 101 -9.13 7.42 34.89
N VAL A 102 -10.06 6.57 34.42
CA VAL A 102 -10.20 6.30 32.98
C VAL A 102 -11.13 7.34 32.32
N LYS A 103 -10.61 8.09 31.35
CA LYS A 103 -11.39 9.07 30.56
C LYS A 103 -12.56 8.37 29.86
N GLN A 104 -13.78 8.83 30.14
CA GLN A 104 -15.00 8.32 29.49
C GLN A 104 -15.40 9.22 28.31
N LEU A 105 -15.66 8.60 27.17
CA LEU A 105 -16.09 9.26 25.93
C LEU A 105 -17.59 9.03 25.68
N PRO A 106 -18.27 10.00 25.04
CA PRO A 106 -19.71 9.92 24.80
C PRO A 106 -20.07 8.89 23.73
N GLY A 107 -21.22 8.23 23.88
CA GLY A 107 -21.74 7.28 22.87
C GLY A 107 -21.99 7.92 21.49
N LYS A 108 -22.27 9.24 21.45
CA LYS A 108 -22.40 10.03 20.21
C LYS A 108 -21.20 9.89 19.28
N LEU A 109 -20.00 9.64 19.82
CA LEU A 109 -18.80 9.37 19.02
C LEU A 109 -18.98 8.17 18.07
N ILE A 110 -19.66 7.13 18.53
CA ILE A 110 -19.92 5.93 17.72
C ILE A 110 -20.88 6.27 16.58
N ASP A 111 -21.90 7.09 16.85
CA ASP A 111 -22.84 7.55 15.82
C ASP A 111 -22.13 8.39 14.75
N MET A 112 -21.24 9.31 15.16
CA MET A 112 -20.41 10.10 14.24
C MET A 112 -19.50 9.21 13.39
N ALA A 113 -18.83 8.24 14.00
CA ALA A 113 -17.97 7.29 13.30
C ALA A 113 -18.75 6.38 12.33
N CYS A 114 -19.95 5.93 12.72
CA CYS A 114 -20.85 5.16 11.86
C CYS A 114 -21.27 5.99 10.64
N ASN A 115 -21.71 7.25 10.84
CA ASN A 115 -22.10 8.14 9.75
C ASN A 115 -20.94 8.38 8.77
N ALA A 116 -19.75 8.71 9.29
CA ALA A 116 -18.54 8.88 8.48
C ALA A 116 -18.22 7.63 7.64
N CYS A 117 -18.28 6.45 8.25
CA CYS A 117 -18.03 5.18 7.56
C CYS A 117 -19.10 4.85 6.50
N GLU A 118 -20.38 5.17 6.75
CA GLU A 118 -21.46 4.95 5.79
C GLU A 118 -21.36 5.91 4.59
N ILE A 119 -20.96 7.17 4.82
CA ILE A 119 -20.66 8.13 3.74
C ILE A 119 -19.48 7.64 2.90
N TYR A 120 -18.41 7.19 3.56
CA TYR A 120 -17.25 6.62 2.87
C TYR A 120 -17.63 5.42 1.99
N LEU A 121 -18.43 4.50 2.51
CA LEU A 121 -18.97 3.37 1.74
C LEU A 121 -19.82 3.84 0.54
N GLY A 122 -20.66 4.87 0.74
CA GLY A 122 -21.46 5.45 -0.33
C GLY A 122 -20.61 5.97 -1.49
N ARG A 123 -19.50 6.67 -1.19
CA ARG A 123 -18.53 7.16 -2.19
C ARG A 123 -17.81 6.01 -2.89
N MET A 124 -17.41 4.96 -2.16
CA MET A 124 -16.80 3.77 -2.77
C MET A 124 -17.75 3.03 -3.71
N GLU A 125 -19.06 3.08 -3.45
CA GLU A 125 -20.11 2.48 -4.29
C GLU A 125 -20.63 3.45 -5.37
N HIS A 126 -19.99 4.61 -5.55
CA HIS A 126 -20.36 5.65 -6.53
C HIS A 126 -21.78 6.19 -6.37
N LYS A 127 -22.34 6.12 -5.15
CA LYS A 127 -23.70 6.59 -4.85
C LYS A 127 -23.78 8.12 -4.73
N ASP A 128 -22.65 8.79 -4.75
CA ASP A 128 -22.49 10.23 -4.67
C ASP A 128 -22.54 10.94 -6.03
N ILE A 129 -22.41 10.20 -7.15
CA ILE A 129 -22.38 10.77 -8.51
C ILE A 129 -23.61 11.63 -8.81
N ASP A 130 -24.80 11.16 -8.41
CA ASP A 130 -26.08 11.82 -8.72
C ASP A 130 -26.56 12.75 -7.60
N THR A 131 -25.79 12.90 -6.52
CA THR A 131 -26.20 13.66 -5.34
C THR A 131 -25.64 15.08 -5.43
N ALA A 132 -26.47 16.13 -5.23
CA ALA A 132 -25.96 17.50 -5.23
C ALA A 132 -24.90 17.67 -4.14
N VAL A 133 -23.80 18.38 -4.44
CA VAL A 133 -22.62 18.58 -3.57
C VAL A 133 -22.97 19.01 -2.13
N ASN A 134 -24.13 19.63 -1.93
CA ASN A 134 -24.59 20.15 -0.64
C ASN A 134 -25.64 19.27 0.09
N SER A 135 -25.92 18.06 -0.39
CA SER A 135 -27.02 17.22 0.13
C SER A 135 -26.57 15.93 0.84
N SER A 136 -25.28 15.61 0.83
CA SER A 136 -24.70 14.58 1.72
C SER A 136 -24.31 15.23 3.04
N ALA A 137 -24.91 14.79 4.15
CA ALA A 137 -24.63 15.22 5.53
C ALA A 137 -23.21 14.82 5.96
N THR A 138 -22.21 15.44 5.34
CA THR A 138 -20.78 15.24 5.59
C THR A 138 -20.44 15.96 6.89
N LEU A 139 -19.62 15.33 7.74
CA LEU A 139 -19.12 15.97 8.94
C LEU A 139 -18.36 17.25 8.56
N ASN A 140 -18.61 18.33 9.29
CA ASN A 140 -17.86 19.58 9.12
C ASN A 140 -16.46 19.47 9.75
N GLU A 141 -15.63 20.50 9.56
CA GLU A 141 -14.24 20.50 10.05
C GLU A 141 -14.13 20.38 11.58
N GLU A 142 -15.02 21.02 12.34
CA GLU A 142 -15.02 20.95 13.80
C GLU A 142 -15.40 19.55 14.28
N GLU A 143 -16.41 18.94 13.67
CA GLU A 143 -16.83 17.56 13.96
C GLU A 143 -15.74 16.54 13.62
N TRP A 144 -15.00 16.75 12.53
CA TRP A 144 -13.86 15.89 12.20
C TRP A 144 -12.72 16.03 13.20
N ASN A 145 -12.39 17.26 13.62
CA ASN A 145 -11.36 17.50 14.62
C ASN A 145 -11.75 16.86 15.95
N GLU A 146 -13.01 17.00 16.38
CA GLU A 146 -13.55 16.34 17.56
C GLU A 146 -13.44 14.81 17.45
N LEU A 147 -13.85 14.23 16.32
CA LEU A 147 -13.80 12.78 16.10
C LEU A 147 -12.35 12.25 16.17
N VAL A 148 -11.41 12.94 15.54
CA VAL A 148 -9.99 12.56 15.51
C VAL A 148 -9.36 12.68 16.91
N GLU A 149 -9.63 13.76 17.64
CA GLU A 149 -9.15 13.95 19.01
C GLU A 149 -9.68 12.85 19.96
N GLN A 150 -10.95 12.51 19.85
CA GLN A 150 -11.56 11.44 20.65
C GLN A 150 -11.05 10.05 20.23
N TYR A 151 -10.81 9.82 18.93
CA TYR A 151 -10.13 8.62 18.44
C TYR A 151 -8.77 8.45 19.11
N TYR A 152 -8.00 9.54 19.23
CA TYR A 152 -6.71 9.48 19.88
C TYR A 152 -6.79 9.12 21.35
N SER A 153 -7.74 9.73 22.07
CA SER A 153 -8.00 9.40 23.46
C SER A 153 -8.34 7.92 23.63
N LEU A 154 -9.16 7.38 22.71
CA LEU A 154 -9.62 6.00 22.72
C LEU A 154 -8.50 4.98 22.46
N VAL A 155 -7.70 5.21 21.43
CA VAL A 155 -6.73 4.22 20.92
C VAL A 155 -5.35 4.37 21.55
N HIS A 156 -4.89 5.60 21.80
CA HIS A 156 -3.53 5.86 22.30
C HIS A 156 -3.47 6.10 23.81
N GLU A 157 -4.55 6.61 24.41
CA GLU A 157 -4.56 7.05 25.82
C GLU A 157 -5.43 6.17 26.72
N GLY A 158 -6.06 5.12 26.17
CA GLY A 158 -6.82 4.13 26.93
C GLY A 158 -8.19 4.61 27.43
N ALA A 159 -8.76 5.65 26.82
CA ALA A 159 -10.13 6.06 27.11
C ALA A 159 -11.14 4.96 26.75
N VAL A 160 -12.36 5.05 27.30
CA VAL A 160 -13.43 4.06 27.07
C VAL A 160 -14.74 4.75 26.68
N ILE A 161 -15.54 4.08 25.84
CA ILE A 161 -16.89 4.53 25.50
C ILE A 161 -17.92 3.73 26.30
N CYS A 162 -18.70 4.42 27.12
CA CYS A 162 -19.79 3.79 27.88
C CYS A 162 -20.90 3.31 26.92
N ASN A 163 -21.53 2.17 27.24
CA ASN A 163 -22.60 1.57 26.45
C ASN A 163 -22.23 1.18 24.99
N ALA A 164 -20.94 1.05 24.67
CA ALA A 164 -20.47 0.60 23.35
C ALA A 164 -21.07 -0.76 22.92
N HIS A 165 -21.48 -1.59 23.88
CA HIS A 165 -22.11 -2.89 23.61
C HIS A 165 -23.41 -2.79 22.81
N ASN A 166 -24.15 -1.68 22.92
CA ASN A 166 -25.39 -1.45 22.17
C ASN A 166 -25.14 -1.26 20.67
N TYR A 167 -23.92 -0.90 20.28
CA TYR A 167 -23.58 -0.56 18.89
C TYR A 167 -22.86 -1.68 18.15
N ILE A 168 -22.47 -2.78 18.82
CA ILE A 168 -21.63 -3.84 18.25
C ILE A 168 -22.19 -4.36 16.92
N THR A 169 -23.48 -4.67 16.84
CA THR A 169 -24.10 -5.22 15.63
C THR A 169 -24.03 -4.26 14.46
N GLN A 170 -24.28 -2.96 14.70
CA GLN A 170 -24.20 -1.92 13.68
C GLN A 170 -22.77 -1.72 13.21
N CYS A 171 -21.82 -1.56 14.13
CA CYS A 171 -20.40 -1.39 13.82
C CYS A 171 -19.85 -2.58 13.05
N GLN A 172 -20.19 -3.81 13.45
CA GLN A 172 -19.75 -5.04 12.77
C GLN A 172 -20.29 -5.12 11.34
N ARG A 173 -21.55 -4.72 11.12
CA ARG A 173 -22.16 -4.68 9.79
C ARG A 173 -21.43 -3.71 8.86
N ILE A 174 -21.15 -2.50 9.33
CA ILE A 174 -20.44 -1.46 8.55
C ILE A 174 -19.01 -1.91 8.25
N LEU A 175 -18.28 -2.38 9.27
CA LEU A 175 -16.91 -2.86 9.12
C LEU A 175 -16.81 -4.02 8.13
N THR A 176 -17.76 -4.95 8.14
CA THR A 176 -17.75 -6.08 7.19
C THR A 176 -17.80 -5.58 5.73
N LYS A 177 -18.60 -4.54 5.46
CA LYS A 177 -18.66 -3.92 4.13
C LYS A 177 -17.35 -3.22 3.77
N ILE A 178 -16.80 -2.39 4.68
CA ILE A 178 -15.52 -1.69 4.45
C ILE A 178 -14.40 -2.70 4.19
N MET A 179 -14.32 -3.73 5.03
CA MET A 179 -13.32 -4.79 4.90
C MET A 179 -13.51 -5.62 3.62
N SER A 180 -14.72 -5.75 3.09
CA SER A 180 -14.93 -6.43 1.81
C SER A 180 -14.44 -5.61 0.61
N ALA A 181 -14.51 -4.28 0.70
CA ALA A 181 -14.14 -3.36 -0.37
C ALA A 181 -12.66 -2.92 -0.32
N ASN A 182 -12.03 -2.92 0.86
CA ASN A 182 -10.65 -2.44 1.06
C ASN A 182 -9.62 -3.58 0.91
N PRO A 183 -8.77 -3.58 -0.15
CA PRO A 183 -7.72 -4.58 -0.34
C PRO A 183 -6.59 -4.52 0.71
N GLN A 184 -6.48 -3.42 1.45
CA GLN A 184 -5.44 -3.16 2.45
C GLN A 184 -5.92 -3.33 3.90
N ARG A 185 -7.14 -3.86 4.10
CA ARG A 185 -7.74 -4.05 5.43
C ARG A 185 -6.83 -4.77 6.43
N ASP A 186 -6.04 -5.71 5.94
CA ASP A 186 -5.24 -6.60 6.76
C ASP A 186 -3.95 -5.93 7.25
N ILE A 187 -3.52 -4.81 6.63
CA ILE A 187 -2.31 -4.05 7.00
C ILE A 187 -2.60 -2.79 7.82
N ASP A 188 -3.86 -2.35 7.86
CA ASP A 188 -4.25 -1.07 8.46
C ASP A 188 -4.10 -1.01 9.97
N GLY A 189 -4.21 -2.15 10.65
CA GLY A 189 -4.20 -2.21 12.12
C GLY A 189 -5.29 -1.34 12.75
N SER A 190 -4.93 -0.64 13.83
CA SER A 190 -5.84 0.19 14.64
C SER A 190 -5.24 1.51 15.10
N HIS A 191 -3.94 1.75 14.91
CA HIS A 191 -3.22 2.91 15.42
C HIS A 191 -3.11 4.04 14.39
N ASN A 192 -3.57 3.82 13.16
CA ASN A 192 -3.54 4.79 12.06
C ASN A 192 -2.13 5.37 11.85
N ILE A 193 -1.12 4.49 11.87
CA ILE A 193 0.27 4.90 11.68
C ILE A 193 0.53 5.10 10.19
N TRP A 194 1.28 6.17 9.89
CA TRP A 194 1.77 6.52 8.58
C TRP A 194 3.28 6.70 8.60
N ILE A 195 3.93 6.30 7.50
CA ILE A 195 5.37 6.44 7.32
C ILE A 195 5.64 7.56 6.31
N ILE A 196 6.36 8.57 6.78
CA ILE A 196 6.67 9.80 6.05
C ILE A 196 8.09 9.66 5.52
N LYS A 197 8.24 9.84 4.20
CA LYS A 197 9.51 9.57 3.51
C LYS A 197 9.85 10.73 2.56
N PRO A 198 11.11 11.19 2.51
CA PRO A 198 11.51 12.16 1.49
C PRO A 198 11.49 11.50 0.10
N GLY A 199 10.88 12.15 -0.90
CA GLY A 199 10.56 11.53 -2.19
C GLY A 199 11.75 10.97 -2.96
N ALA A 200 12.90 11.65 -2.92
CA ALA A 200 14.11 11.29 -3.68
C ALA A 200 15.27 10.78 -2.81
N LYS A 201 15.11 10.66 -1.48
CA LYS A 201 16.17 10.15 -0.58
C LYS A 201 16.08 8.63 -0.43
N SER A 202 17.24 8.01 -0.21
CA SER A 202 17.40 6.57 0.03
C SER A 202 18.15 6.29 1.34
N ARG A 203 18.30 4.99 1.69
CA ARG A 203 19.00 4.49 2.89
C ARG A 203 18.30 4.79 4.22
N GLY A 204 16.99 5.01 4.17
CA GLY A 204 16.15 5.25 5.36
C GLY A 204 16.35 6.61 6.04
N ARG A 205 17.11 7.52 5.45
CA ARG A 205 17.36 8.85 6.01
C ARG A 205 16.06 9.67 6.08
N GLU A 206 15.83 10.30 7.24
CA GLU A 206 14.67 11.16 7.51
C GLU A 206 13.31 10.47 7.36
N ILE A 207 13.29 9.14 7.36
CA ILE A 207 12.04 8.39 7.41
C ILE A 207 11.56 8.34 8.85
N VAL A 208 10.31 8.76 9.07
CA VAL A 208 9.69 8.75 10.38
C VAL A 208 8.31 8.09 10.32
N CYS A 209 7.93 7.42 11.40
CA CYS A 209 6.56 6.95 11.58
C CYS A 209 5.84 7.90 12.53
N LYS A 210 4.61 8.27 12.19
CA LYS A 210 3.76 9.16 12.98
C LYS A 210 2.33 8.62 12.97
N ASP A 211 1.62 8.87 14.05
CA ASP A 211 0.25 8.42 14.29
C ASP A 211 -0.70 9.57 14.63
N ARG A 212 -0.25 10.83 14.59
CA ARG A 212 -1.08 12.02 14.73
C ARG A 212 -1.06 12.85 13.44
N LEU A 213 -2.23 13.21 12.93
CA LEU A 213 -2.40 13.97 11.69
C LEU A 213 -1.68 15.32 11.75
N GLU A 214 -1.81 16.03 12.85
CA GLU A 214 -1.27 17.37 13.06
C GLU A 214 0.27 17.35 13.01
N ASP A 215 0.87 16.33 13.61
CA ASP A 215 2.31 16.09 13.56
C ASP A 215 2.80 15.82 12.13
N ILE A 216 2.03 15.04 11.37
CA ILE A 216 2.34 14.73 9.97
C ILE A 216 2.29 16.00 9.14
N LEU A 217 1.20 16.78 9.24
CA LEU A 217 1.04 18.02 8.47
C LEU A 217 2.11 19.05 8.84
N LYS A 218 2.42 19.21 10.13
CA LYS A 218 3.45 20.14 10.62
C LYS A 218 4.84 19.80 10.12
N LEU A 219 5.22 18.52 10.12
CA LEU A 219 6.53 18.05 9.61
C LEU A 219 6.74 18.48 8.14
N VAL A 220 5.66 18.44 7.37
CA VAL A 220 5.66 18.70 5.94
C VAL A 220 5.74 20.21 5.69
N GLU A 221 4.89 20.99 6.36
CA GLU A 221 4.84 22.45 6.24
C GLU A 221 6.13 23.13 6.70
N THR A 222 6.78 22.61 7.75
CA THR A 222 8.07 23.15 8.22
C THR A 222 9.17 22.98 7.18
N THR A 223 9.06 21.99 6.29
CA THR A 223 10.07 21.72 5.26
C THR A 223 9.88 22.56 3.99
N ASP A 224 8.65 23.04 3.72
CA ASP A 224 8.32 23.86 2.55
C ASP A 224 8.86 25.29 2.62
N GLN A 225 9.27 25.75 3.81
CA GLN A 225 9.90 27.07 4.01
C GLN A 225 11.34 27.13 3.45
N CYS A 226 11.88 26.02 2.94
CA CYS A 226 13.14 25.96 2.21
C CYS A 226 12.89 25.90 0.68
N PRO A 227 13.36 26.88 -0.11
CA PRO A 227 13.06 27.00 -1.55
C PRO A 227 13.82 26.00 -2.45
N VAL A 228 14.19 24.83 -1.92
CA VAL A 228 14.77 23.76 -2.74
C VAL A 228 13.61 23.01 -3.39
N LYS A 229 13.40 23.29 -4.68
CA LYS A 229 12.32 22.85 -5.59
C LYS A 229 11.92 21.36 -5.61
N ASP A 230 12.47 20.48 -4.77
CA ASP A 230 12.31 19.02 -4.86
C ASP A 230 12.04 18.29 -3.52
N SER A 231 11.64 19.00 -2.46
CA SER A 231 11.27 18.38 -1.17
C SER A 231 9.88 17.71 -1.19
N LYS A 232 9.63 16.82 -2.15
CA LYS A 232 8.34 16.12 -2.31
C LYS A 232 8.27 14.95 -1.32
N TRP A 233 7.79 15.20 -0.11
CA TRP A 233 7.51 14.13 0.84
C TRP A 233 6.40 13.22 0.29
N VAL A 234 6.47 11.95 0.66
CA VAL A 234 5.34 11.02 0.53
C VAL A 234 4.90 10.54 1.89
N VAL A 235 3.60 10.41 2.06
CA VAL A 235 2.98 9.79 3.23
C VAL A 235 2.36 8.49 2.78
N GLN A 236 2.86 7.37 3.31
CA GLN A 236 2.42 6.03 2.94
C GLN A 236 1.84 5.32 4.14
N LYS A 237 0.75 4.57 3.98
CA LYS A 237 0.15 3.81 5.08
C LYS A 237 1.19 2.83 5.62
N TYR A 238 1.43 2.89 6.91
CA TYR A 238 2.31 1.96 7.58
C TYR A 238 1.62 0.60 7.75
N ILE A 239 2.34 -0.48 7.46
CA ILE A 239 1.89 -1.86 7.69
C ILE A 239 2.01 -2.16 9.18
N GLU A 240 0.91 -2.07 9.91
CA GLU A 240 0.86 -2.24 11.37
C GLU A 240 0.94 -3.71 11.80
N THR A 241 0.55 -4.62 10.91
CA THR A 241 0.46 -6.07 11.12
C THR A 241 1.38 -6.81 10.13
N PRO A 242 2.70 -6.54 10.13
CA PRO A 242 3.62 -7.28 9.29
C PRO A 242 3.75 -8.72 9.81
N LEU A 243 4.18 -9.64 8.94
CA LEU A 243 4.71 -10.91 9.39
C LEU A 243 5.96 -10.67 10.23
N LEU A 244 6.02 -11.28 11.41
CA LEU A 244 7.15 -11.18 12.32
C LEU A 244 7.84 -12.54 12.41
N ILE A 245 9.16 -12.52 12.54
CA ILE A 245 9.97 -13.71 12.83
C ILE A 245 10.56 -13.50 14.22
N TYR A 246 10.11 -14.31 15.16
CA TYR A 246 10.46 -14.16 16.58
C TYR A 246 10.24 -12.72 17.07
N GLU A 247 9.04 -12.20 16.82
CA GLU A 247 8.61 -10.84 17.22
C GLU A 247 9.45 -9.71 16.62
N THR A 248 10.35 -9.99 15.66
CA THR A 248 11.22 -9.00 15.02
C THR A 248 10.72 -8.70 13.60
N LYS A 249 10.67 -7.41 13.25
CA LYS A 249 10.30 -6.95 11.92
C LYS A 249 11.42 -7.26 10.92
N PHE A 250 11.04 -7.57 9.69
CA PHE A 250 11.98 -7.70 8.58
C PHE A 250 11.41 -7.16 7.26
N ASP A 251 12.30 -6.88 6.32
CA ASP A 251 11.97 -6.71 4.91
C ASP A 251 12.79 -7.69 4.05
N ILE A 252 12.41 -7.83 2.78
CA ILE A 252 13.08 -8.65 1.77
C ILE A 252 13.67 -7.73 0.72
N ARG A 253 14.99 -7.86 0.47
CA ARG A 253 15.65 -7.30 -0.71
C ARG A 253 15.62 -8.32 -1.84
N GLN A 254 14.86 -8.01 -2.89
CA GLN A 254 14.76 -8.80 -4.11
C GLN A 254 15.46 -8.09 -5.28
N TRP A 255 16.39 -8.77 -5.95
CA TRP A 255 17.02 -8.23 -7.15
C TRP A 255 16.26 -8.61 -8.42
N PHE A 256 16.25 -7.70 -9.38
CA PHE A 256 15.78 -7.94 -10.73
C PHE A 256 16.59 -7.08 -11.71
N LEU A 257 16.73 -7.53 -12.95
CA LEU A 257 17.54 -6.91 -13.98
C LEU A 257 16.67 -6.57 -15.18
N VAL A 258 16.79 -5.35 -15.70
CA VAL A 258 16.17 -4.96 -16.98
C VAL A 258 17.27 -4.87 -18.03
N THR A 259 17.12 -5.60 -19.14
CA THR A 259 18.10 -5.61 -20.23
C THR A 259 17.64 -4.87 -21.48
N ASP A 260 16.34 -4.64 -21.62
CA ASP A 260 15.77 -3.85 -22.69
C ASP A 260 14.39 -3.33 -22.29
N TRP A 261 13.99 -2.17 -22.84
CA TRP A 261 12.69 -1.54 -22.63
C TRP A 261 11.78 -1.65 -23.87
N ASN A 262 12.35 -1.97 -25.04
CA ASN A 262 11.59 -2.35 -26.23
C ASN A 262 12.36 -3.40 -27.08
N PRO A 263 12.03 -4.70 -26.95
CA PRO A 263 10.96 -5.24 -26.10
C PRO A 263 11.31 -5.18 -24.62
N LEU A 264 10.34 -4.85 -23.76
CA LEU A 264 10.54 -4.90 -22.30
C LEU A 264 10.98 -6.30 -21.89
N THR A 265 12.22 -6.41 -21.39
CA THR A 265 12.85 -7.67 -21.01
C THR A 265 13.34 -7.58 -19.57
N VAL A 266 12.65 -8.30 -18.69
CA VAL A 266 12.86 -8.29 -17.23
C VAL A 266 13.29 -9.67 -16.77
N TRP A 267 14.33 -9.71 -15.95
CA TRP A 267 14.90 -10.90 -15.33
C TRP A 267 14.72 -10.80 -13.82
N PHE A 268 14.34 -11.91 -13.19
CA PHE A 268 14.20 -12.01 -11.75
C PHE A 268 15.35 -12.85 -11.19
N TYR A 269 15.97 -12.39 -10.10
CA TYR A 269 17.03 -13.17 -9.46
C TYR A 269 16.42 -14.17 -8.48
N LYS A 270 16.74 -15.46 -8.59
CA LYS A 270 16.08 -16.50 -7.78
C LYS A 270 16.34 -16.35 -6.28
N GLU A 271 17.46 -15.75 -5.92
CA GLU A 271 17.84 -15.50 -4.53
C GLU A 271 17.47 -14.08 -4.08
N SER A 272 17.18 -13.97 -2.79
CA SER A 272 16.99 -12.70 -2.08
C SER A 272 17.53 -12.84 -0.66
N TYR A 273 17.52 -11.73 0.09
CA TYR A 273 17.87 -11.76 1.50
C TYR A 273 16.92 -10.91 2.33
N LEU A 274 16.72 -11.33 3.57
CA LEU A 274 15.93 -10.63 4.57
C LEU A 274 16.84 -9.73 5.40
N ARG A 275 16.34 -8.56 5.81
CA ARG A 275 17.01 -7.67 6.78
C ARG A 275 16.11 -7.49 7.99
N PHE A 276 16.65 -7.71 9.18
CA PHE A 276 15.90 -7.62 10.44
C PHE A 276 16.11 -6.25 11.12
N SER A 277 15.09 -5.80 11.86
CA SER A 277 15.27 -4.78 12.90
C SER A 277 16.13 -5.33 14.05
N THR A 278 16.77 -4.43 14.79
CA THR A 278 17.58 -4.76 15.98
C THR A 278 16.71 -4.94 17.22
N GLN A 279 15.52 -4.34 17.24
CA GLN A 279 14.57 -4.41 18.35
C GLN A 279 13.35 -5.29 18.01
N CYS A 280 12.68 -5.79 19.06
CA CYS A 280 11.37 -6.42 18.97
C CYS A 280 10.31 -5.40 18.49
N PHE A 281 9.35 -5.90 17.72
CA PHE A 281 8.29 -5.09 17.13
C PHE A 281 7.30 -4.60 18.20
N SER A 282 6.99 -3.32 18.16
CA SER A 282 5.95 -2.71 19.00
C SER A 282 5.34 -1.55 18.23
N LEU A 283 4.04 -1.31 18.40
CA LEU A 283 3.37 -0.11 17.88
C LEU A 283 3.32 1.03 18.90
N ASN A 284 3.70 0.76 20.16
CA ASN A 284 3.71 1.76 21.24
C ASN A 284 4.96 2.65 21.20
N ASN A 285 5.98 2.25 20.43
CA ASN A 285 7.22 3.00 20.28
C ASN A 285 7.60 3.05 18.80
N LEU A 286 7.43 4.21 18.18
CA LEU A 286 7.65 4.43 16.75
C LEU A 286 9.12 4.69 16.36
N ASP A 287 10.08 4.30 17.21
CA ASP A 287 11.51 4.51 16.95
C ASP A 287 12.03 3.74 15.72
N SER A 288 12.95 4.37 15.00
CA SER A 288 13.53 3.82 13.77
C SER A 288 14.23 2.46 13.95
N SER A 289 14.75 2.17 15.14
CA SER A 289 15.40 0.90 15.48
C SER A 289 14.43 -0.29 15.45
N ILE A 290 13.13 -0.05 15.68
CA ILE A 290 12.04 -1.04 15.64
C ILE A 290 11.47 -1.13 14.22
N HIS A 291 11.25 0.02 13.57
CA HIS A 291 10.39 0.08 12.38
C HIS A 291 11.12 0.10 11.03
N LEU A 292 12.43 0.38 10.98
CA LEU A 292 13.19 0.48 9.72
C LEU A 292 14.24 -0.63 9.62
N CYS A 293 14.12 -1.53 8.65
CA CYS A 293 15.03 -2.69 8.54
C CYS A 293 16.32 -2.41 7.73
N ASN A 294 16.51 -1.19 7.20
CA ASN A 294 17.68 -0.87 6.40
C ASN A 294 18.97 -0.99 7.22
N ASN A 295 19.94 -1.76 6.71
CA ASN A 295 21.24 -1.94 7.38
C ASN A 295 21.99 -0.61 7.61
N SER A 296 21.77 0.41 6.78
CA SER A 296 22.35 1.75 6.96
C SER A 296 21.91 2.43 8.26
N ILE A 297 20.73 2.08 8.79
CA ILE A 297 20.20 2.55 10.06
C ILE A 297 20.58 1.54 11.16
N GLN A 298 20.22 0.28 10.95
CA GLN A 298 20.33 -0.77 11.97
C GLN A 298 21.76 -1.02 12.45
N LYS A 299 22.78 -0.76 11.63
CA LYS A 299 24.19 -0.87 12.05
C LYS A 299 24.59 0.08 13.20
N HIS A 300 23.79 1.12 13.47
CA HIS A 300 24.03 2.07 14.55
C HIS A 300 23.36 1.66 15.87
N TYR A 301 22.55 0.60 15.86
CA TYR A 301 21.85 0.08 17.03
C TYR A 301 22.39 -1.29 17.44
N LYS A 302 22.30 -1.60 18.73
CA LYS A 302 22.59 -2.93 19.25
C LYS A 302 21.32 -3.76 19.26
N ASN A 303 21.45 -5.06 19.02
CA ASN A 303 20.34 -5.99 19.16
C ASN A 303 19.81 -5.96 20.60
N ALA A 304 18.49 -5.90 20.75
CA ALA A 304 17.84 -5.91 22.05
C ALA A 304 18.17 -7.19 22.83
N ALA A 305 18.27 -7.11 24.15
CA ALA A 305 18.63 -8.26 25.00
C ALA A 305 17.52 -9.31 25.06
N ASP A 306 16.27 -8.88 24.92
CA ASP A 306 15.06 -9.70 24.87
C ASP A 306 14.76 -10.25 23.46
N ARG A 307 15.52 -9.83 22.44
CA ARG A 307 15.37 -10.35 21.09
C ARG A 307 15.83 -11.80 21.00
N ASN A 308 15.04 -12.61 20.29
CA ASN A 308 15.27 -14.06 20.21
C ASN A 308 16.65 -14.42 19.62
N LEU A 309 17.40 -15.24 20.36
CA LEU A 309 18.77 -15.66 20.03
C LEU A 309 18.90 -16.53 18.77
N LEU A 310 17.79 -17.05 18.23
CA LEU A 310 17.79 -17.78 16.94
C LEU A 310 17.94 -16.84 15.74
N LEU A 311 17.80 -15.52 15.94
CA LEU A 311 18.12 -14.53 14.92
C LEU A 311 19.64 -14.28 14.88
N PRO A 312 20.21 -14.11 13.67
CA PRO A 312 21.64 -13.91 13.53
C PRO A 312 22.04 -12.53 14.07
N CYS A 313 23.21 -12.45 14.70
CA CYS A 313 23.73 -11.20 15.26
C CYS A 313 23.90 -10.09 14.20
N HIS A 314 24.20 -10.48 12.96
CA HIS A 314 24.35 -9.59 11.81
C HIS A 314 23.02 -9.25 11.10
N ASN A 315 21.88 -9.64 11.65
CA ASN A 315 20.54 -9.19 11.24
C ASN A 315 20.15 -9.46 9.78
N MET A 316 20.66 -10.54 9.17
CA MET A 316 20.28 -10.93 7.80
C MET A 316 20.09 -12.44 7.64
N TRP A 317 19.12 -12.84 6.81
CA TRP A 317 18.94 -14.22 6.36
C TRP A 317 18.95 -14.31 4.84
N THR A 318 19.42 -15.43 4.30
CA THR A 318 19.17 -15.78 2.89
C THR A 318 17.70 -16.16 2.70
N SER A 319 17.20 -16.05 1.47
CA SER A 319 15.86 -16.52 1.11
C SER A 319 15.67 -18.01 1.40
N THR A 320 16.71 -18.83 1.18
CA THR A 320 16.75 -20.25 1.53
C THR A 320 16.55 -20.48 3.02
N LYS A 321 17.22 -19.67 3.88
CA LYS A 321 17.04 -19.80 5.33
C LYS A 321 15.60 -19.46 5.76
N PHE A 322 15.01 -18.47 5.12
CA PHE A 322 13.60 -18.12 5.35
C PHE A 322 12.66 -19.24 4.89
N GLN A 323 12.91 -19.88 3.75
CA GLN A 323 12.15 -21.05 3.29
C GLN A 323 12.23 -22.23 4.28
N GLU A 324 13.42 -22.54 4.81
CA GLU A 324 13.58 -23.54 5.86
C GLU A 324 12.77 -23.19 7.13
N TYR A 325 12.80 -21.92 7.53
CA TYR A 325 12.04 -21.43 8.67
C TYR A 325 10.53 -21.62 8.46
N LEU A 326 10.02 -21.27 7.29
CA LEU A 326 8.61 -21.48 6.93
C LEU A 326 8.26 -22.97 6.92
N GLN A 327 9.11 -23.83 6.36
CA GLN A 327 8.92 -25.27 6.34
C GLN A 327 8.79 -25.84 7.76
N LYS A 328 9.69 -25.46 8.67
CA LYS A 328 9.66 -25.89 10.08
C LYS A 328 8.42 -25.43 10.83
N ARG A 329 7.76 -24.36 10.38
CA ARG A 329 6.53 -23.81 10.97
C ARG A 329 5.26 -24.33 10.28
N GLY A 330 5.36 -25.27 9.33
CA GLY A 330 4.21 -25.78 8.58
C GLY A 330 3.70 -24.87 7.47
N HIS A 331 4.48 -23.85 7.10
CA HIS A 331 4.14 -22.84 6.08
C HIS A 331 5.07 -22.89 4.86
N GLY A 332 5.79 -23.99 4.63
CA GLY A 332 6.80 -24.09 3.56
C GLY A 332 6.27 -23.81 2.15
N SER A 333 4.99 -24.15 1.88
CA SER A 333 4.35 -23.88 0.60
C SER A 333 4.12 -22.39 0.33
N MET A 334 4.10 -21.53 1.36
CA MET A 334 3.78 -20.10 1.22
C MET A 334 4.83 -19.36 0.39
N TRP A 335 6.10 -19.76 0.45
CA TRP A 335 7.13 -19.12 -0.38
C TRP A 335 6.85 -19.33 -1.87
N GLN A 336 6.67 -20.59 -2.28
CA GLN A 336 6.50 -20.94 -3.70
C GLN A 336 5.11 -20.54 -4.24
N ASN A 337 4.07 -20.63 -3.41
CA ASN A 337 2.69 -20.41 -3.86
C ASN A 337 2.22 -18.96 -3.73
N VAL A 338 2.81 -18.17 -2.81
CA VAL A 338 2.32 -16.82 -2.47
C VAL A 338 3.43 -15.79 -2.61
N VAL A 339 4.50 -15.89 -1.81
CA VAL A 339 5.52 -14.83 -1.68
C VAL A 339 6.25 -14.60 -3.00
N TYR A 340 6.86 -15.64 -3.53
CA TYR A 340 7.68 -15.60 -4.73
C TYR A 340 6.91 -15.16 -5.99
N PRO A 341 5.76 -15.77 -6.35
CA PRO A 341 4.98 -15.32 -7.50
C PRO A 341 4.41 -13.91 -7.33
N SER A 342 4.06 -13.49 -6.11
CA SER A 342 3.54 -12.14 -5.87
C SER A 342 4.62 -11.06 -5.99
N MET A 343 5.86 -11.31 -5.53
CA MET A 343 6.99 -10.40 -5.77
C MET A 343 7.28 -10.22 -7.27
N LYS A 344 7.32 -11.33 -8.02
CA LYS A 344 7.46 -11.33 -9.48
C LYS A 344 6.39 -10.48 -10.16
N ARG A 345 5.13 -10.70 -9.78
CA ARG A 345 3.98 -9.99 -10.34
C ARG A 345 4.01 -8.50 -10.04
N ALA A 346 4.36 -8.12 -8.81
CA ALA A 346 4.52 -6.71 -8.43
C ALA A 346 5.61 -6.03 -9.28
N ILE A 347 6.79 -6.65 -9.44
CA ILE A 347 7.88 -6.13 -10.28
C ILE A 347 7.43 -6.00 -11.74
N PHE A 348 6.79 -7.04 -12.29
CA PHE A 348 6.27 -7.01 -13.66
C PHE A 348 5.30 -5.84 -13.87
N TYR A 349 4.32 -5.68 -12.99
CA TYR A 349 3.35 -4.59 -13.05
C TYR A 349 4.01 -3.22 -12.99
N THR A 350 4.96 -3.03 -12.07
CA THR A 350 5.70 -1.76 -11.97
C THR A 350 6.51 -1.48 -13.23
N MET A 351 7.23 -2.46 -13.78
CA MET A 351 8.01 -2.28 -15.00
C MET A 351 7.14 -2.03 -16.22
N LYS A 352 6.00 -2.71 -16.32
CA LYS A 352 5.06 -2.52 -17.43
C LYS A 352 4.46 -1.12 -17.44
N MET A 353 4.10 -0.61 -16.26
CA MET A 353 3.61 0.76 -16.08
C MET A 353 4.69 1.82 -16.35
N ALA A 354 5.96 1.52 -16.04
CA ALA A 354 7.05 2.47 -16.23
C ALA A 354 7.60 2.52 -17.68
N GLN A 355 7.17 1.60 -18.54
CA GLN A 355 7.84 1.33 -19.82
C GLN A 355 7.91 2.54 -20.77
N ASP A 356 6.88 3.37 -20.80
CA ASP A 356 6.77 4.57 -21.62
C ASP A 356 7.48 5.81 -21.01
N LYS A 357 7.92 5.71 -19.76
CA LYS A 357 8.51 6.82 -18.99
C LYS A 357 10.03 6.77 -18.92
N VAL A 358 10.63 5.61 -19.26
CA VAL A 358 12.07 5.43 -19.24
C VAL A 358 12.65 5.76 -20.60
N GLU A 359 13.78 6.46 -20.59
CA GLU A 359 14.55 6.68 -21.80
C GLU A 359 15.34 5.43 -22.13
N ALA A 360 14.79 4.63 -23.05
CA ALA A 360 15.41 3.40 -23.50
C ALA A 360 16.71 3.71 -24.26
N ARG A 361 17.82 3.12 -23.82
CA ARG A 361 19.09 3.16 -24.55
C ARG A 361 19.54 1.75 -24.87
N LYS A 362 19.72 1.45 -26.16
CA LYS A 362 20.31 0.17 -26.59
C LYS A 362 21.71 0.00 -25.99
N ASN A 363 22.12 -1.24 -25.79
CA ASN A 363 23.37 -1.60 -25.10
C ASN A 363 23.47 -1.07 -23.66
N SER A 364 22.33 -0.81 -23.01
CA SER A 364 22.25 -0.56 -21.57
C SER A 364 21.44 -1.65 -20.90
N PHE A 365 21.74 -1.89 -19.64
CA PHE A 365 21.01 -2.75 -18.72
C PHE A 365 21.04 -2.10 -17.35
N GLU A 366 20.16 -2.48 -16.43
CA GLU A 366 20.24 -1.95 -15.06
C GLU A 366 19.71 -2.97 -14.06
N LEU A 367 20.50 -3.17 -13.01
CA LEU A 367 20.15 -4.03 -11.89
C LEU A 367 19.47 -3.18 -10.80
N TYR A 368 18.29 -3.60 -10.38
CA TYR A 368 17.49 -2.92 -9.38
C TYR A 368 17.32 -3.79 -8.14
N GLY A 369 17.05 -3.15 -7.00
CA GLY A 369 16.66 -3.83 -5.76
C GLY A 369 15.28 -3.38 -5.31
N ALA A 370 14.31 -4.28 -5.33
CA ALA A 370 12.98 -4.07 -4.78
C ALA A 370 12.94 -4.48 -3.30
N ASP A 371 12.34 -3.63 -2.47
CA ASP A 371 12.15 -3.86 -1.03
C ASP A 371 10.70 -4.25 -0.77
N PHE A 372 10.49 -5.41 -0.15
CA PHE A 372 9.16 -5.93 0.19
C PHE A 372 9.00 -6.15 1.69
N ILE A 373 7.80 -5.93 2.22
CA ILE A 373 7.37 -6.37 3.56
C ILE A 373 6.28 -7.41 3.38
N LEU A 374 6.29 -8.48 4.17
CA LEU A 374 5.20 -9.47 4.15
C LEU A 374 4.12 -9.08 5.14
N GLY A 375 2.85 -9.16 4.73
CA GLY A 375 1.72 -9.17 5.65
C GLY A 375 1.62 -10.51 6.40
N GLN A 376 0.81 -10.56 7.45
CA GLN A 376 0.53 -11.82 8.17
C GLN A 376 -0.05 -12.93 7.27
N ASP A 377 -0.68 -12.55 6.15
CA ASP A 377 -1.19 -13.45 5.11
C ASP A 377 -0.11 -13.90 4.10
N PHE A 378 1.17 -13.64 4.39
CA PHE A 378 2.34 -13.89 3.54
C PHE A 378 2.34 -13.13 2.21
N LYS A 379 1.40 -12.20 1.97
CA LYS A 379 1.43 -11.40 0.75
C LYS A 379 2.52 -10.33 0.83
N PRO A 380 3.37 -10.20 -0.20
CA PRO A 380 4.39 -9.18 -0.25
C PRO A 380 3.81 -7.82 -0.67
N TRP A 381 4.19 -6.80 0.07
CA TRP A 381 3.89 -5.40 -0.18
C TRP A 381 5.15 -4.70 -0.65
N LEU A 382 5.15 -4.20 -1.88
CA LEU A 382 6.24 -3.42 -2.45
C LEU A 382 6.35 -2.09 -1.69
N ILE A 383 7.55 -1.76 -1.23
CA ILE A 383 7.81 -0.55 -0.42
C ILE A 383 8.59 0.48 -1.24
N GLU A 384 9.63 0.05 -1.94
CA GLU A 384 10.44 0.90 -2.83
C GLU A 384 11.20 0.04 -3.85
N ILE A 385 11.63 0.66 -4.95
CA ILE A 385 12.60 0.11 -5.88
C ILE A 385 13.82 1.02 -5.89
N ASN A 386 15.00 0.44 -5.71
CA ASN A 386 16.27 1.15 -5.65
C ASN A 386 17.05 0.94 -6.95
N THR A 387 17.47 2.02 -7.60
CA THR A 387 18.59 1.98 -8.56
C THR A 387 19.90 1.75 -7.80
N SER A 388 20.89 1.12 -8.46
CA SER A 388 22.20 0.87 -7.87
C SER A 388 22.11 0.26 -6.46
N PRO A 389 21.44 -0.89 -6.28
CA PRO A 389 21.37 -1.54 -4.98
C PRO A 389 22.79 -1.78 -4.46
N THR A 390 23.01 -1.51 -3.18
CA THR A 390 24.35 -1.66 -2.57
C THR A 390 24.87 -3.09 -2.73
N MET A 391 26.09 -3.21 -3.26
CA MET A 391 26.82 -4.48 -3.39
C MET A 391 27.91 -4.64 -2.33
N PHE A 392 27.90 -3.77 -1.31
CA PHE A 392 28.89 -3.82 -0.24
C PHE A 392 28.75 -5.10 0.62
N PRO A 393 29.84 -5.85 0.85
CA PRO A 393 29.84 -7.10 1.62
C PRO A 393 29.75 -6.83 3.14
N SER A 394 28.63 -6.27 3.60
CA SER A 394 28.45 -5.88 5.01
C SER A 394 28.27 -7.05 5.99
N THR A 395 27.85 -8.22 5.50
CA THR A 395 27.57 -9.42 6.29
C THR A 395 27.98 -10.66 5.48
N PRO A 396 28.08 -11.86 6.09
CA PRO A 396 28.32 -13.09 5.32
C PRO A 396 27.29 -13.29 4.20
N VAL A 397 26.02 -12.99 4.46
CA VAL A 397 24.93 -13.10 3.47
C VAL A 397 25.15 -12.20 2.27
N THR A 398 25.45 -10.91 2.49
CA THR A 398 25.69 -9.97 1.38
C THR A 398 27.04 -10.19 0.71
N THR A 399 28.03 -10.71 1.42
CA THR A 399 29.33 -11.08 0.82
C THR A 399 29.15 -12.15 -0.25
N GLU A 400 28.38 -13.19 0.06
CA GLU A 400 28.09 -14.27 -0.89
C GLU A 400 27.16 -13.78 -2.02
N LEU A 401 25.98 -13.28 -1.67
CA LEU A 401 24.92 -13.03 -2.65
C LEU A 401 25.23 -11.85 -3.57
N CYS A 402 25.88 -10.79 -3.09
CA CYS A 402 26.27 -9.66 -3.94
C CYS A 402 27.37 -10.07 -4.94
N GLY A 403 28.28 -10.98 -4.56
CA GLY A 403 29.27 -11.53 -5.49
C GLY A 403 28.58 -12.33 -6.61
N GLN A 404 27.70 -13.27 -6.22
CA GLN A 404 26.96 -14.12 -7.16
C GLN A 404 26.09 -13.31 -8.13
N VAL A 405 25.30 -12.34 -7.66
CA VAL A 405 24.40 -11.57 -8.54
C VAL A 405 25.17 -10.71 -9.55
N GLN A 406 26.37 -10.22 -9.19
CA GLN A 406 27.23 -9.46 -10.10
C GLN A 406 27.78 -10.37 -11.20
N GLU A 407 28.28 -11.55 -10.85
CA GLU A 407 28.74 -12.55 -11.84
C GLU A 407 27.60 -12.97 -12.77
N ASP A 408 26.44 -13.30 -12.22
CA ASP A 408 25.27 -13.73 -12.99
C ASP A 408 24.70 -12.61 -13.87
N THR A 409 24.84 -11.35 -13.46
CA THR A 409 24.49 -10.20 -14.31
C THR A 409 25.38 -10.18 -15.55
N LEU A 410 26.68 -10.43 -15.41
CA LEU A 410 27.60 -10.52 -16.54
C LEU A 410 27.24 -11.67 -17.48
N LYS A 411 26.80 -12.82 -16.95
CA LYS A 411 26.34 -13.96 -17.75
C LYS A 411 25.14 -13.57 -18.63
N VAL A 412 24.15 -12.89 -18.05
CA VAL A 412 22.96 -12.42 -18.81
C VAL A 412 23.32 -11.40 -19.90
N VAL A 413 24.21 -10.46 -19.62
CA VAL A 413 24.46 -9.31 -20.51
C VAL A 413 25.61 -9.53 -21.52
N LEU A 414 26.59 -10.37 -21.19
CA LEU A 414 27.75 -10.67 -22.04
C LEU A 414 27.71 -12.10 -22.59
N SER A 415 27.52 -13.11 -21.73
CA SER A 415 27.68 -14.51 -22.10
C SER A 415 26.60 -15.03 -23.04
N ARG A 416 25.42 -14.39 -23.10
CA ARG A 416 24.35 -14.77 -24.07
C ARG A 416 24.74 -14.66 -25.54
N LYS A 417 25.87 -14.00 -25.85
CA LYS A 417 26.46 -14.00 -27.20
C LYS A 417 27.13 -15.34 -27.55
N PHE A 418 27.54 -16.12 -26.54
CA PHE A 418 28.33 -17.35 -26.68
C PHE A 418 27.57 -18.58 -26.17
N ASP A 419 26.90 -18.48 -25.02
CA ASP A 419 25.98 -19.49 -24.48
C ASP A 419 24.68 -18.81 -24.02
N LYS A 420 23.57 -19.11 -24.69
CA LYS A 420 22.26 -18.51 -24.41
C LYS A 420 21.60 -19.06 -23.14
N ASN A 421 22.10 -20.18 -22.61
CA ASN A 421 21.48 -20.93 -21.52
C ASN A 421 22.09 -20.61 -20.15
N ASP A 422 23.35 -20.15 -20.08
CA ASP A 422 23.95 -19.74 -18.82
C ASP A 422 23.50 -18.33 -18.42
N THR A 423 22.52 -18.28 -17.52
CA THR A 423 22.03 -17.04 -16.87
C THR A 423 22.31 -17.04 -15.37
N GLY A 424 23.13 -17.98 -14.89
CA GLY A 424 23.31 -18.22 -13.46
C GLY A 424 21.98 -18.38 -12.72
N LYS A 425 21.78 -17.64 -11.64
CA LYS A 425 20.52 -17.65 -10.86
C LYS A 425 19.47 -16.66 -11.37
N PHE A 426 19.69 -15.94 -12.48
CA PHE A 426 18.61 -15.19 -13.12
C PHE A 426 17.68 -16.15 -13.88
N GLU A 427 16.39 -15.85 -13.82
CA GLU A 427 15.38 -16.39 -14.71
C GLU A 427 14.67 -15.27 -15.45
N LEU A 428 14.18 -15.58 -16.65
CA LEU A 428 13.40 -14.64 -17.42
C LEU A 428 12.02 -14.48 -16.76
N LEU A 429 11.70 -13.28 -16.29
CA LEU A 429 10.40 -12.95 -15.72
C LEU A 429 9.40 -12.57 -16.80
N TRP A 430 9.82 -11.69 -17.71
CA TRP A 430 8.97 -11.19 -18.77
C TRP A 430 9.81 -10.79 -19.98
N ARG A 431 9.31 -11.11 -21.18
CA ARG A 431 9.82 -10.55 -22.44
C ARG A 431 8.64 -10.23 -23.33
N GLN A 432 8.42 -8.94 -23.55
CA GLN A 432 7.39 -8.50 -24.49
C GLN A 432 7.78 -8.87 -25.93
N PRO A 433 6.81 -9.04 -26.84
CA PRO A 433 7.09 -8.93 -28.27
C PRO A 433 7.70 -7.55 -28.61
N LEU A 434 8.53 -7.49 -29.66
CA LEU A 434 9.06 -6.21 -30.15
C LEU A 434 7.89 -5.34 -30.58
N LEU A 435 7.82 -4.12 -30.05
CA LEU A 435 6.88 -3.12 -30.53
C LEU A 435 7.56 -2.32 -31.63
N GLU A 436 7.07 -2.45 -32.86
CA GLU A 436 7.39 -1.49 -33.92
C GLU A 436 6.72 -0.17 -33.54
N LEU A 437 7.53 0.79 -33.11
CA LEU A 437 7.03 2.15 -32.93
C LEU A 437 6.75 2.68 -34.35
N PRO A 438 5.53 3.17 -34.64
CA PRO A 438 5.30 3.85 -35.91
C PRO A 438 6.31 4.99 -36.04
N PRO A 439 6.82 5.28 -37.26
CA PRO A 439 7.67 6.43 -37.49
C PRO A 439 6.84 7.70 -37.28
N PHE A 440 6.65 8.13 -36.03
CA PHE A 440 5.97 9.37 -35.72
C PHE A 440 6.93 10.53 -35.96
N ASN A 441 6.79 11.19 -37.11
CA ASN A 441 7.17 12.58 -37.24
C ASN A 441 6.10 13.43 -36.54
N THR A 442 6.49 14.22 -35.55
CA THR A 442 5.62 15.12 -34.77
C THR A 442 4.94 16.21 -35.59
N THR A 443 5.14 16.26 -36.91
CA THR A 443 4.61 17.26 -37.83
C THR A 443 3.23 16.94 -38.41
N ASP A 444 2.73 15.70 -38.29
CA ASP A 444 1.53 15.26 -39.04
C ASP A 444 0.29 15.01 -38.16
N LEU A 445 0.29 15.49 -36.91
CA LEU A 445 -0.93 15.48 -36.08
C LEU A 445 -1.84 16.65 -36.47
N ALA A 446 -2.77 16.41 -37.39
CA ALA A 446 -3.87 17.31 -37.69
C ALA A 446 -5.11 16.93 -36.87
N VAL A 447 -5.63 17.88 -36.10
CA VAL A 447 -6.95 17.77 -35.46
C VAL A 447 -7.92 18.59 -36.29
N GLU A 448 -8.81 17.91 -37.03
CA GLU A 448 -9.93 18.57 -37.70
C GLU A 448 -11.19 18.44 -36.84
N GLY A 449 -11.74 19.58 -36.44
CA GLY A 449 -13.05 19.67 -35.80
C GLY A 449 -14.06 20.27 -36.76
N THR A 450 -15.27 19.72 -36.80
CA THR A 450 -16.42 20.36 -37.47
C THR A 450 -17.32 20.99 -36.42
N GLY A 451 -17.61 22.28 -36.57
CA GLY A 451 -18.50 23.02 -35.68
C GLY A 451 -19.95 22.56 -35.83
N ILE A 452 -20.56 22.05 -34.76
CA ILE A 452 -21.98 21.73 -34.74
C ILE A 452 -22.76 23.05 -34.71
N ARG A 453 -23.46 23.38 -35.80
CA ARG A 453 -24.36 24.54 -35.84
C ARG A 453 -25.51 24.29 -34.88
N ARG A 454 -25.69 25.17 -33.89
CA ARG A 454 -26.91 25.20 -33.08
C ARG A 454 -28.12 25.35 -34.01
N CYS A 455 -29.06 24.41 -33.95
CA CYS A 455 -30.38 24.59 -34.57
C CYS A 455 -30.99 25.90 -34.06
N ARG A 456 -31.36 26.81 -34.97
CA ARG A 456 -32.25 27.92 -34.66
C ARG A 456 -33.52 27.31 -34.07
N LYS A 457 -33.97 27.81 -32.91
CA LYS A 457 -35.31 27.54 -32.38
C LYS A 457 -36.33 27.91 -33.46
N VAL A 458 -36.86 26.92 -34.16
CA VAL A 458 -38.08 27.08 -34.93
C VAL A 458 -39.21 27.10 -33.90
N GLY A 459 -40.06 28.12 -33.98
CA GLY A 459 -41.17 28.35 -33.06
C GLY A 459 -42.07 27.12 -32.95
N LEU A 460 -42.52 26.88 -31.71
CA LEU A 460 -43.55 25.90 -31.40
C LEU A 460 -44.85 26.29 -32.11
N GLU A 461 -45.28 25.50 -33.09
CA GLU A 461 -46.70 25.34 -33.39
C GLU A 461 -47.17 24.00 -32.81
N TRP A 462 -48.13 24.11 -31.90
CA TRP A 462 -48.79 22.99 -31.27
C TRP A 462 -49.63 22.23 -32.30
N ILE A 463 -49.30 20.97 -32.57
CA ILE A 463 -50.22 20.04 -33.24
C ILE A 463 -50.40 18.82 -32.35
N SER A 464 -51.69 18.57 -32.07
CA SER A 464 -52.25 17.58 -31.17
C SER A 464 -51.77 16.14 -31.43
N LEU A 465 -51.42 15.44 -30.35
CA LEU A 465 -51.19 14.00 -30.30
C LEU A 465 -52.52 13.26 -30.49
N ASN A 466 -52.84 12.91 -31.73
CA ASN A 466 -53.84 11.88 -32.04
C ASN A 466 -53.55 11.29 -33.43
N HIS A 467 -52.62 10.33 -33.52
CA HIS A 467 -52.80 9.07 -34.25
C HIS A 467 -51.49 8.26 -34.39
N LEU A 468 -51.68 6.94 -34.40
CA LEU A 468 -50.84 5.88 -34.98
C LEU A 468 -49.78 5.22 -34.08
N VAL A 469 -50.34 4.32 -33.27
CA VAL A 469 -49.87 2.96 -32.95
C VAL A 469 -49.48 2.17 -34.22
N LYS A 470 -48.57 1.19 -34.04
CA LYS A 470 -48.15 0.07 -34.94
C LYS A 470 -46.99 0.46 -35.87
N THR A 471 -45.80 -0.15 -35.86
CA THR A 471 -45.40 -1.58 -35.83
C THR A 471 -43.91 -1.65 -35.38
N GLY A 472 -43.43 -2.59 -34.55
CA GLY A 472 -43.18 -4.00 -34.90
C GLY A 472 -41.67 -4.26 -35.08
N PHE A 473 -41.07 -4.95 -34.10
CA PHE A 473 -39.68 -5.44 -34.02
C PHE A 473 -39.19 -6.24 -35.24
N ARG A 474 -37.88 -6.19 -35.52
CA ARG A 474 -37.01 -7.37 -35.71
C ARG A 474 -35.56 -7.12 -35.24
N PRO A 475 -34.94 -8.09 -34.54
CA PRO A 475 -33.53 -8.06 -34.15
C PRO A 475 -32.67 -8.89 -35.12
N ASP A 476 -31.49 -8.40 -35.45
CA ASP A 476 -30.27 -9.18 -35.71
C ASP A 476 -29.24 -8.24 -36.35
N GLU A 477 -28.17 -7.92 -35.62
CA GLU A 477 -26.80 -7.89 -36.15
C GLU A 477 -25.80 -7.63 -35.02
N THR A 478 -24.83 -8.53 -34.95
CA THR A 478 -23.71 -8.61 -34.03
C THR A 478 -22.76 -7.42 -34.16
N PHE A 479 -22.52 -6.67 -33.08
CA PHE A 479 -21.41 -5.71 -32.99
C PHE A 479 -20.33 -6.20 -32.02
N GLN A 480 -19.11 -6.28 -32.53
CA GLN A 480 -17.87 -6.40 -31.76
C GLN A 480 -17.71 -5.19 -30.80
N PRO A 481 -17.16 -5.34 -29.59
CA PRO A 481 -16.83 -4.19 -28.75
C PRO A 481 -15.53 -3.54 -29.28
N GLY A 482 -15.72 -2.55 -30.16
CA GLY A 482 -14.73 -1.56 -30.51
C GLY A 482 -14.53 -0.56 -29.36
N VAL A 483 -13.26 -0.21 -29.17
CA VAL A 483 -12.70 0.92 -28.42
C VAL A 483 -13.71 2.03 -28.12
N CYS A 484 -14.09 2.16 -26.85
CA CYS A 484 -14.83 3.32 -26.36
C CYS A 484 -13.81 4.42 -25.99
N LEU A 485 -13.54 5.31 -26.95
CA LEU A 485 -12.97 6.63 -26.69
C LEU A 485 -14.10 7.52 -26.16
N ILE A 486 -14.16 7.70 -24.84
CA ILE A 486 -14.98 8.77 -24.25
C ILE A 486 -14.06 9.98 -24.13
N CYS A 487 -14.30 10.96 -25.00
CA CYS A 487 -13.78 12.31 -24.86
C CYS A 487 -14.74 13.15 -23.99
N SER A 488 -14.11 13.95 -23.13
CA SER A 488 -14.62 15.09 -22.33
C SER A 488 -15.60 14.79 -21.20
#